data_AF-A0A4Y3VPF1-F1
#
_entry.id   AF-A0A4Y3VPF1-F1
#
_cell.length_a   1.000
_cell.length_b   1.000
_cell.length_c   1.000
_cell.angle_alpha   90.00
_cell.angle_beta   90.00
_cell.angle_gamma   90.00
#
_symmetry.space_group_name_H-M   'P 1'
#
loop_
_entity.id
_entity.type
_entity.pdbx_description
1 polymer ?
#
loop_
_entity_poly.entity_id
_entity_poly.type
_entity_poly.pdbx_seq_one_letter_code
_entity_poly.pdbx_strand_id
1 'polypeptide(L)' 'MRTGDELLDYIHKTHNNVYHPYCTVRMGADDDPSAPLDARLRVKGVEGLRVADGSVMPDLVTVNPCVTTMMIGEKCAD' A
#
# COMPACT_ATOMS: atom_id res chain seq x y z
N MET A 1 -1.48 13.19 36.12
CA MET A 1 -1.79 12.18 35.08
C MET A 1 -2.62 12.92 34.04
N ARG A 2 -2.25 12.91 32.75
CA ARG A 2 -3.05 13.57 31.72
C ARG A 2 -4.36 12.81 31.51
N THR A 3 -5.45 13.51 31.20
CA THR A 3 -6.74 12.86 30.90
C THR A 3 -6.73 12.27 29.49
N GLY A 4 -7.69 11.37 29.19
CA GLY A 4 -7.84 10.83 27.84
C GLY A 4 -8.11 11.93 26.79
N ASP A 5 -8.94 12.91 27.13
CA ASP A 5 -9.27 14.04 26.26
C ASP A 5 -8.06 14.93 25.98
N GLU A 6 -7.20 15.15 26.99
CA GLU A 6 -5.94 15.89 26.82
C GLU A 6 -4.96 15.16 25.89
N LEU A 7 -4.90 13.82 25.94
CA LEU A 7 -4.09 13.04 25.00
C LEU A 7 -4.64 13.13 23.58
N LEU A 8 -5.95 13.03 23.40
CA LEU A 8 -6.58 13.07 22.09
C LEU A 8 -6.40 14.43 21.41
N ASP A 9 -6.59 15.53 22.14
CA ASP A 9 -6.34 16.88 21.65
C ASP A 9 -4.88 17.07 21.22
N TYR A 10 -3.92 16.55 22.00
CA TYR A 10 -2.51 16.57 21.63
C TYR A 10 -2.25 15.80 20.33
N ILE A 11 -2.78 14.58 20.20
CA ILE A 11 -2.63 13.78 18.97
C ILE A 11 -3.16 14.54 17.76
N HIS A 12 -4.37 15.12 17.83
CA HIS A 12 -4.94 15.90 16.73
C HIS A 12 -4.08 17.12 16.34
N LYS A 13 -3.39 17.76 17.28
CA LYS A 13 -2.55 18.93 17.01
C LYS A 13 -1.18 18.58 16.45
N THR A 14 -0.65 17.40 16.75
CA THR A 14 0.75 17.05 16.43
C THR A 14 0.90 15.85 15.51
N HIS A 15 -0.17 15.14 15.15
CA HIS A 15 -0.05 14.00 14.25
C HIS A 15 0.45 14.44 12.88
N ASN A 16 1.22 13.57 12.26
CA ASN A 16 1.63 13.70 10.87
C ASN A 16 1.75 12.29 10.27
N ASN A 17 1.86 12.21 8.96
CA ASN A 17 2.25 10.97 8.31
C ASN A 17 3.76 10.70 8.50
N VAL A 18 4.14 9.46 8.27
CA VAL A 18 5.54 9.01 8.19
C VAL A 18 5.94 8.70 6.74
N TYR A 19 5.30 9.35 5.78
CA TYR A 19 5.59 9.24 4.34
C TYR A 19 5.43 7.85 3.75
N HIS A 20 4.45 7.09 4.25
CA HIS A 20 4.12 5.75 3.78
C HIS A 20 2.75 5.67 3.07
N PRO A 21 2.54 6.31 1.90
CA PRO A 21 1.34 6.10 1.09
C PRO A 21 1.45 4.81 0.24
N TYR A 22 0.50 3.89 0.41
CA TYR A 22 0.51 2.57 -0.26
C TYR A 22 -0.93 2.10 -0.57
N CYS A 23 -1.05 0.98 -1.27
CA CYS A 23 -2.31 0.23 -1.49
C CYS A 23 -3.37 0.88 -2.41
N THR A 24 -3.04 1.96 -3.11
CA THR A 24 -3.99 2.70 -3.95
C THR A 24 -4.40 1.98 -5.24
N VAL A 25 -3.61 1.01 -5.71
CA VAL A 25 -3.88 0.20 -6.92
C VAL A 25 -3.61 -1.26 -6.59
N ARG A 26 -4.25 -1.75 -5.52
CA ARG A 26 -3.96 -3.05 -4.94
C ARG A 26 -4.13 -4.21 -5.93
N MET A 27 -3.26 -5.20 -5.81
CA MET A 27 -3.49 -6.52 -6.38
C MET A 27 -4.57 -7.28 -5.60
N GLY A 28 -5.18 -8.25 -6.27
CA GLY A 28 -6.17 -9.14 -5.67
C GLY A 28 -6.36 -10.41 -6.48
N ALA A 29 -7.29 -11.26 -6.03
CA ALA A 29 -7.67 -12.46 -6.75
C ALA A 29 -8.24 -12.13 -8.13
N ASP A 30 -8.15 -13.06 -9.09
CA ASP A 30 -8.63 -12.84 -10.47
C ASP A 30 -10.12 -12.48 -10.51
N ASP A 31 -10.92 -13.09 -9.64
CA ASP A 31 -12.36 -12.89 -9.48
C ASP A 31 -12.76 -11.73 -8.57
N ASP A 32 -11.81 -11.02 -7.95
CA ASP A 32 -12.09 -9.80 -7.17
C ASP A 32 -12.33 -8.60 -8.12
N PRO A 33 -13.58 -8.11 -8.25
CA PRO A 33 -13.90 -7.00 -9.15
C PRO A 33 -13.42 -5.65 -8.62
N SER A 34 -13.06 -5.56 -7.33
CA SER A 34 -12.56 -4.34 -6.70
C SER A 34 -11.04 -4.23 -6.71
N ALA A 35 -10.33 -5.24 -7.22
CA ALA A 35 -8.89 -5.23 -7.43
C ALA A 35 -8.54 -4.78 -8.87
N PRO A 36 -7.84 -3.67 -9.06
CA PRO A 36 -7.38 -3.25 -10.39
C PRO A 36 -6.30 -4.18 -10.98
N LEU A 37 -5.50 -4.83 -10.13
CA LEU A 37 -4.41 -5.71 -10.55
C LEU A 37 -4.68 -7.17 -10.19
N ASP A 38 -4.11 -8.09 -10.96
CA ASP A 38 -4.02 -9.49 -10.58
C ASP A 38 -2.77 -9.79 -9.74
N ALA A 39 -2.63 -11.05 -9.30
CA ALA A 39 -1.48 -11.52 -8.52
C ALA A 39 -0.12 -11.45 -9.25
N ARG A 40 -0.13 -11.14 -10.56
CA ARG A 40 1.07 -10.97 -11.40
C ARG A 40 1.32 -9.51 -11.75
N LEU A 41 0.72 -8.59 -10.99
CA LEU A 41 0.86 -7.14 -11.11
C LEU A 41 0.33 -6.56 -12.43
N ARG A 42 -0.45 -7.33 -13.19
CA ARG A 42 -1.01 -6.89 -14.47
C ARG A 42 -2.29 -6.11 -14.23
N VAL A 43 -2.47 -5.02 -14.97
CA VAL A 43 -3.72 -4.25 -14.92
C VAL A 43 -4.82 -5.05 -15.61
N LYS A 44 -5.89 -5.36 -14.87
CA LYS A 44 -7.02 -6.12 -15.42
C LYS A 44 -7.69 -5.33 -16.55
N GLY A 45 -7.86 -5.98 -17.70
CA GLY A 45 -8.48 -5.35 -18.88
C GLY A 45 -7.55 -4.47 -19.73
N VAL A 46 -6.26 -4.37 -19.39
CA VAL A 46 -5.26 -3.64 -20.19
C VAL A 46 -4.13 -4.58 -20.57
N GLU A 47 -3.83 -4.66 -21.86
CA GLU A 47 -2.74 -5.50 -22.36
C GLU A 47 -1.38 -4.79 -22.17
N GLY A 48 -0.36 -5.56 -21.79
CA GLY A 48 1.03 -5.08 -21.72
C GLY A 48 1.35 -4.12 -20.58
N LEU A 49 0.42 -3.85 -19.65
CA LEU A 49 0.63 -2.90 -18.55
C LEU A 49 0.76 -3.60 -17.18
N ARG A 50 1.78 -3.22 -16.43
CA ARG A 50 2.00 -3.62 -15.03
C ARG A 50 2.29 -2.41 -14.15
N VAL A 51 2.00 -2.54 -12.86
CA VAL A 51 2.39 -1.58 -11.82
C VAL A 51 3.33 -2.29 -10.85
N ALA A 52 4.48 -1.72 -10.52
CA ALA A 52 5.50 -2.36 -9.69
C ALA A 52 6.07 -1.37 -8.66
N ASP A 53 5.20 -0.85 -7.81
CA ASP A 53 5.54 0.05 -6.73
C ASP A 53 4.70 -0.26 -5.47
N GLY A 54 4.73 0.65 -4.49
CA GLY A 54 4.00 0.47 -3.25
C GLY A 54 2.47 0.44 -3.37
N SER A 55 1.90 0.96 -4.46
CA SER A 55 0.45 1.01 -4.66
C SER A 55 -0.18 -0.37 -4.80
N VAL A 56 0.60 -1.38 -5.21
CA VAL A 56 0.09 -2.74 -5.49
C VAL A 56 -0.18 -3.55 -4.26
N MET A 57 0.36 -3.15 -3.10
CA MET A 57 0.16 -3.90 -1.85
C MET A 57 -1.33 -3.94 -1.51
N PRO A 58 -1.90 -5.10 -1.13
CA PRO A 58 -3.30 -5.16 -0.70
C PRO A 58 -3.51 -4.53 0.68
N ASP A 59 -2.48 -4.53 1.52
CA ASP A 59 -2.44 -3.91 2.84
C ASP A 59 -0.99 -3.48 3.17
N LEU A 60 -0.85 -2.54 4.10
CA LEU A 60 0.45 -2.03 4.52
C LEU A 60 1.19 -3.08 5.35
N VAL A 61 2.47 -3.30 5.02
CA VAL A 61 3.34 -4.17 5.82
C VAL A 61 3.68 -3.55 7.18
N THR A 62 3.98 -4.39 8.17
CA THR A 62 4.32 -3.95 9.54
C THR A 62 5.72 -3.38 9.69
N VAL A 63 6.54 -3.47 8.64
CA VAL A 63 7.92 -2.96 8.58
C VAL A 63 7.99 -1.70 7.72
N ASN A 64 9.15 -1.02 7.71
CA ASN A 64 9.36 0.06 6.76
C ASN A 64 9.16 -0.47 5.31
N PRO A 65 8.21 0.06 4.51
CA PRO A 65 7.82 -0.55 3.24
C PRO A 65 8.83 -0.30 2.10
N CYS A 66 9.91 0.44 2.34
CA CYS A 66 10.98 0.66 1.37
C CYS A 66 11.52 -0.68 0.83
N VAL A 67 11.83 -1.62 1.74
CA VAL A 67 12.31 -2.95 1.35
C VAL A 67 11.27 -3.72 0.55
N THR A 68 10.01 -3.67 0.97
CA THR A 68 8.91 -4.34 0.28
C THR A 68 8.72 -3.78 -1.13
N THR A 69 8.84 -2.46 -1.31
CA THR A 69 8.74 -1.80 -2.61
C THR A 69 9.87 -2.25 -3.54
N MET A 70 11.11 -2.33 -3.03
CA MET A 70 12.25 -2.86 -3.82
C MET A 70 12.02 -4.31 -4.22
N MET A 71 11.53 -5.15 -3.30
CA MET A 71 11.24 -6.56 -3.60
C MET A 71 10.09 -6.76 -4.61
N ILE A 72 9.09 -5.87 -4.62
CA ILE A 72 8.04 -5.86 -5.65
C ILE A 72 8.65 -5.58 -7.02
N GLY A 73 9.52 -4.57 -7.10
CA GLY A 73 10.24 -4.23 -8.33
C GLY A 73 11.08 -5.40 -8.84
N GLU A 74 11.90 -5.99 -7.96
CA GLU A 74 12.70 -7.19 -8.27
C GLU A 74 11.80 -8.32 -8.77
N LYS A 75 10.71 -8.61 -8.05
CA LYS A 75 9.82 -9.71 -8.41
C LYS A 75 9.07 -9.48 -9.72
N CYS A 76 8.84 -8.23 -10.10
CA CYS A 76 8.24 -7.89 -11.38
C CYS A 76 9.23 -8.00 -12.55
N ALA A 77 10.53 -7.91 -12.28
CA ALA A 77 11.59 -8.05 -13.28
C ALA A 77 11.95 -9.51 -13.59
N ASP A 78 11.72 -10.43 -12.63
CA ASP A 78 11.76 -11.90 -12.82
C ASP A 78 10.76 -12.40 -13.89
#